data_AF-A0A7G5F3F7-F1
#
_entry.id   AF-A0A7G5F3F7-F1
#
_cell.length_a   1.000
_cell.length_b   1.000
_cell.length_c   1.000
_cell.angle_alpha   90.00
_cell.angle_beta   90.00
_cell.angle_gamma   90.00
#
_symmetry.space_group_name_H-M   'P 1'
#
loop_
_entity.id
_entity.type
_entity.pdbx_description
1 polymer ?
#
loop_
_entity_poly.entity_id
_entity_poly.type
_entity_poly.pdbx_seq_one_letter_code
_entity_poly.pdbx_strand_id
1 'polypeptide(L)'
;ALPISTIVGCSCKSNVCYSNHVIAATAKSLDEHRLLCQSHEDCFVKGTGNFCAHFPEGDVAYGWCFHAESEGYLLKDFLKMPKDT
;
A
#
# COMPACT_ATOMS: atom_id res chain seq x y z
N ALA A 1 1.78 23.08 15.10
CA ALA A 1 2.27 21.92 14.34
C ALA A 1 1.04 21.14 13.90
N LEU A 2 0.70 21.13 12.61
CA LEU A 2 -0.29 20.15 12.14
C LEU A 2 0.32 18.77 12.46
N PRO A 3 -0.44 17.84 13.06
CA PRO A 3 0.04 16.47 13.15
C PRO A 3 0.39 16.07 11.73
N ILE A 4 1.53 15.41 11.55
CA ILE A 4 1.94 14.86 10.25
C ILE A 4 0.89 13.79 9.94
N SER A 5 -0.26 14.24 9.45
CA SER A 5 -1.36 13.41 9.01
C SER A 5 -0.71 12.47 8.02
N THR A 6 -0.69 11.20 8.37
CA THR A 6 -0.42 10.08 7.48
C THR A 6 -1.33 10.29 6.27
N ILE A 7 -0.81 10.97 5.24
CA ILE A 7 -1.53 11.10 3.97
C ILE A 7 -1.71 9.66 3.52
N VAL A 8 -2.96 9.22 3.51
CA VAL A 8 -3.32 7.86 3.11
C VAL A 8 -2.75 7.65 1.70
N GLY A 9 -1.92 6.62 1.54
CA GLY A 9 -1.24 6.36 0.28
C GLY A 9 0.17 6.96 0.15
N CYS A 10 0.76 7.57 1.19
CA CYS A 10 2.14 8.04 1.18
C CYS A 10 2.98 7.44 2.33
N SER A 11 4.28 7.24 2.05
CA SER A 11 5.29 6.85 3.04
C SER A 11 6.43 7.86 3.06
N CYS A 12 6.90 8.24 4.25
CA CYS A 12 7.91 9.29 4.42
C CYS A 12 9.26 8.72 4.88
N LYS A 13 10.33 9.18 4.24
CA LYS A 13 11.72 8.89 4.60
C LYS A 13 12.52 10.19 4.60
N SER A 14 13.22 10.49 5.69
CA SER A 14 14.07 11.68 5.83
C SER A 14 13.39 12.99 5.40
N ASN A 15 12.18 13.25 5.91
CA ASN A 15 11.34 14.43 5.61
C ASN A 15 10.81 14.54 4.16
N VAL A 16 11.05 13.54 3.30
CA VAL A 16 10.44 13.45 1.97
C VAL A 16 9.38 12.36 1.99
N CYS A 17 8.18 12.68 1.51
CA CYS A 17 7.08 11.72 1.39
C CYS A 17 6.91 11.31 -0.06
N TYR A 18 6.80 10.01 -0.28
CA TYR A 18 6.62 9.38 -1.59
C TYR A 18 5.27 8.69 -1.62
N SER A 19 4.63 8.68 -2.79
CA SER A 19 3.42 7.87 -3.00
C SER A 19 3.76 6.39 -2.91
N ASN A 20 2.93 5.62 -2.21
CA ASN A 20 3.09 4.17 -2.04
C ASN A 20 3.08 3.46 -3.40
N HIS A 21 2.25 3.92 -4.35
CA HIS A 21 2.24 3.44 -5.73
C HIS A 21 3.62 3.59 -6.39
N VAL A 22 4.26 4.76 -6.24
CA VAL A 22 5.59 5.02 -6.83
C VAL A 22 6.65 4.13 -6.17
N ILE A 23 6.59 3.96 -4.85
CA ILE A 23 7.49 3.03 -4.14
C ILE A 23 7.30 1.62 -4.69
N ALA A 24 6.06 1.14 -4.80
CA ALA A 24 5.75 -0.21 -5.26
C ALA A 24 6.14 -0.44 -6.74
N ALA A 25 5.99 0.57 -7.59
CA ALA A 25 6.33 0.49 -9.01
C ALA A 25 7.85 0.54 -9.25
N THR A 26 8.61 1.22 -8.39
CA THR A 26 10.06 1.44 -8.58
C THR A 26 10.93 0.51 -7.74
N ALA A 27 10.35 -0.21 -6.79
CA ALA A 27 11.09 -1.14 -5.94
C ALA A 27 11.71 -2.27 -6.77
N LYS A 28 12.94 -2.67 -6.42
CA LYS A 28 13.62 -3.80 -7.06
C LYS A 28 13.49 -5.08 -6.26
N SER A 29 13.11 -4.98 -4.98
CA SER A 29 12.89 -6.13 -4.08
C SER A 29 11.85 -5.83 -3.01
N LEU A 30 11.27 -6.90 -2.45
CA LEU A 30 10.31 -6.86 -1.34
C LEU A 30 10.86 -6.27 -0.03
N ASP A 31 12.18 -6.12 0.08
CA ASP A 31 12.85 -5.66 1.30
C ASP A 31 13.13 -4.16 1.28
N GLU A 32 12.94 -3.48 0.14
CA GLU A 32 13.13 -2.03 0.05
C GLU A 32 12.13 -1.24 0.88
N HIS A 33 10.94 -1.80 1.11
CA HIS A 33 9.96 -1.22 2.00
C HIS A 33 9.14 -2.30 2.71
N ARG A 34 9.01 -2.16 4.04
CA ARG A 34 8.39 -3.16 4.93
C ARG A 34 6.93 -3.52 4.58
N LEU A 35 6.26 -2.66 3.81
CA LEU A 35 4.86 -2.84 3.41
C LEU A 35 4.71 -3.39 1.98
N LEU A 36 5.80 -3.66 1.25
CA LEU A 36 5.71 -4.32 -0.04
C LEU A 36 5.38 -5.80 0.14
N CYS A 37 4.56 -6.31 -0.78
CA CYS A 37 4.14 -7.71 -0.82
C CYS A 37 3.92 -8.18 -2.25
N GLN A 38 4.04 -9.49 -2.47
CA GLN A 38 3.53 -10.18 -3.66
C GLN A 38 2.33 -11.06 -3.32
N SER A 39 2.17 -11.42 -2.04
CA SER A 39 1.12 -12.29 -1.55
C SER A 39 0.60 -11.83 -0.18
N HIS A 40 -0.55 -12.37 0.22
CA HIS A 40 -1.05 -12.18 1.59
C HIS A 40 -0.09 -12.76 2.64
N GLU A 41 0.57 -13.88 2.33
CA GLU A 41 1.53 -14.54 3.22
C GLU A 41 2.71 -13.62 3.56
N ASP A 42 3.20 -12.84 2.60
CA ASP A 42 4.26 -11.87 2.85
C ASP A 42 3.87 -10.88 3.96
N CYS A 43 2.62 -10.41 3.96
CA CYS A 43 2.12 -9.48 4.98
C CYS A 43 2.03 -10.15 6.36
N PHE A 44 1.59 -11.41 6.40
CA PHE A 44 1.54 -12.19 7.65
C PHE A 44 2.95 -12.43 8.21
N VAL A 45 3.89 -12.89 7.38
CA VAL A 45 5.28 -13.17 7.78
C VAL A 45 6.00 -11.90 8.23
N LYS A 46 5.76 -10.76 7.55
CA LYS A 46 6.31 -9.46 7.94
C LYS A 46 5.63 -8.86 9.17
N GLY A 47 4.46 -9.36 9.58
CA GLY A 47 3.65 -8.80 10.66
C GLY A 47 3.16 -7.38 10.37
N THR A 48 3.00 -7.03 9.08
CA THR A 48 2.61 -5.69 8.61
C THR A 48 1.20 -5.62 8.06
N GLY A 49 0.48 -6.74 8.07
CA GLY A 49 -0.90 -6.84 7.63
C GLY A 49 -1.34 -8.28 7.48
N ASN A 50 -2.58 -8.47 7.08
CA ASN A 50 -3.15 -9.76 6.72
C ASN A 50 -3.64 -9.80 5.26
N PHE A 51 -3.48 -8.70 4.52
CA PHE A 51 -3.91 -8.58 3.14
C PHE A 51 -2.90 -7.76 2.33
N CYS A 52 -2.73 -8.15 1.07
CA CYS A 52 -1.87 -7.49 0.08
C CYS A 52 -2.76 -6.88 -1.00
N ALA A 53 -2.86 -5.55 -1.05
CA ALA A 53 -3.57 -4.87 -2.13
C ALA A 53 -2.63 -4.58 -3.29
N HIS A 54 -2.95 -5.08 -4.47
CA HIS A 54 -2.30 -4.64 -5.71
C HIS A 54 -2.92 -3.34 -6.22
N PHE A 55 -2.07 -2.50 -6.79
CA PHE A 55 -2.49 -1.27 -7.45
C PHE A 55 -3.15 -1.62 -8.81
N PRO A 56 -4.24 -0.94 -9.20
CA PRO A 56 -4.96 -1.24 -10.43
C PRO A 56 -4.20 -0.85 -11.71
N GLU A 57 -3.19 0.01 -11.62
CA GLU A 57 -2.37 0.40 -12.75
C GLU A 57 -1.49 -0.76 -13.26
N GLY A 58 -1.39 -0.91 -14.58
CA GLY A 58 -0.50 -1.88 -15.22
C GLY A 58 0.96 -1.52 -14.99
N ASP A 59 1.78 -2.51 -14.62
CA ASP A 59 3.22 -2.45 -14.35
C ASP A 59 3.66 -2.10 -12.92
N VAL A 60 2.79 -2.26 -11.91
CA VAL A 60 3.22 -2.22 -10.50
C VAL A 60 3.59 -3.63 -10.02
N ALA A 61 4.88 -3.88 -9.83
CA ALA A 61 5.43 -5.20 -9.51
C ALA A 61 5.03 -5.75 -8.13
N TYR A 62 4.68 -4.85 -7.19
CA TYR A 62 4.39 -5.20 -5.81
C TYR A 62 3.07 -4.58 -5.34
N GLY A 63 2.39 -5.28 -4.43
CA GLY A 63 1.27 -4.75 -3.69
C GLY A 63 1.70 -4.03 -2.40
N TRP A 64 0.70 -3.66 -1.61
CA TRP A 64 0.86 -2.99 -0.33
C TRP A 64 0.13 -3.74 0.79
N CYS A 65 0.83 -4.02 1.89
CA CYS A 65 0.25 -4.65 3.07
C CYS A 65 -0.59 -3.67 3.89
N PHE A 66 -1.74 -4.16 4.35
CA PHE A 66 -2.57 -3.49 5.36
C PHE A 66 -3.36 -4.52 6.17
N HIS A 67 -3.91 -4.08 7.29
CA HIS A 67 -4.79 -4.86 8.17
C HIS A 67 -6.23 -4.68 7.70
N ALA A 68 -6.80 -5.67 7.03
CA ALA A 68 -8.14 -5.56 6.45
C ALA A 68 -9.22 -5.17 7.46
N GLU A 69 -9.13 -5.71 8.68
CA GLU A 69 -10.08 -5.47 9.78
C GLU A 69 -10.11 -3.99 10.22
N SER A 70 -8.94 -3.34 10.25
CA SER A 70 -8.79 -1.98 10.82
C SER A 70 -8.54 -0.91 9.78
N GLU A 71 -7.96 -1.26 8.63
CA GLU A 71 -7.51 -0.34 7.58
C GLU A 71 -8.27 -0.55 6.27
N GLY A 72 -9.07 -1.62 6.13
CA GLY A 72 -9.85 -1.89 4.93
C GLY A 72 -10.84 -0.77 4.57
N TYR A 73 -11.24 0.06 5.53
CA TYR A 73 -12.06 1.25 5.26
C TYR A 73 -11.34 2.28 4.37
N LEU A 74 -10.01 2.32 4.37
CA LEU A 74 -9.19 3.20 3.52
C LEU A 74 -9.31 2.83 2.05
N LEU A 75 -9.74 1.61 1.74
CA LEU A 75 -9.97 1.13 0.38
C LEU A 75 -11.36 1.44 -0.14
N LYS A 76 -12.28 1.96 0.69
CA LYS A 76 -13.68 2.20 0.28
C LYS A 76 -13.79 3.18 -0.88
N ASP A 77 -12.90 4.16 -0.95
CA ASP A 77 -12.86 5.12 -2.06
C ASP A 77 -12.11 4.57 -3.28
N PHE A 78 -11.18 3.63 -3.09
CA PHE A 78 -10.45 2.94 -4.18
C PHE A 78 -11.27 1.81 -4.83
N LEU A 79 -12.14 1.15 -4.05
CA LEU A 79 -13.01 0.05 -4.48
C LEU A 79 -14.33 0.54 -5.08
N LYS A 80 -14.52 1.85 -5.29
CA LYS A 80 -15.57 2.34 -6.19
C LYS A 80 -15.22 1.90 -7.62
N MET A 81 -15.49 0.63 -7.91
CA MET A 81 -15.58 0.14 -9.28
C MET A 81 -16.59 1.01 -10.02
N PRO A 82 -16.35 1.40 -11.28
CA PRO A 82 -17.40 1.93 -12.12
C PRO A 82 -18.59 0.96 -12.07
N LYS A 83 -19.80 1.46 -11.81
CA LYS A 83 -20.99 0.68 -12.10
C LYS A 83 -20.96 0.44 -13.61
N ASP A 84 -20.83 -0.82 -14.03
CA ASP A 84 -21.13 -1.20 -15.41
C ASP A 84 -22.45 -0.53 -15.81
N THR A 85 -22.39 0.27 -16.87
CA THR A 85 -23.53 0.95 -17.50
C THR A 85 -24.08 0.08 -18.60
#